data_AF-A0A232LP14-F1
#
_entry.id   AF-A0A232LP14-F1
#
_cell.length_a   1.000
_cell.length_b   1.000
_cell.length_c   1.000
_cell.angle_alpha   90.00
_cell.angle_beta   90.00
_cell.angle_gamma   90.00
#
_symmetry.space_group_name_H-M   'P 1'
#
loop_
_entity.id
_entity.type
_entity.pdbx_description
1 polymer ?
#
loop_
_entity_poly.entity_id
_entity_poly.type
_entity_poly.pdbx_seq_one_letter_code
_entity_poly.pdbx_strand_id
1 'polypeptide(L)'
;MKKDSEIFVTSLHEIDRIIDEKNKASDPDEQEILDKLPLCYQEYKDVFSKKESDTLPPFRQGFDYKVELEEGADPNKGIGHSPLYKQNTEELEAAKQYLTDNLNKGFIVPSSAPF
;
A
#
# COMPACT_ATOMS: atom_id res chain seq x y z
N MET A 1 -15.77 19.44 44.87
CA MET A 1 -14.78 18.66 44.09
C MET A 1 -15.34 18.42 42.70
N LYS A 2 -14.83 19.11 41.67
CA LYS A 2 -15.05 18.75 40.26
C LYS A 2 -13.68 18.47 39.62
N LYS A 3 -13.40 17.17 39.59
CA LYS A 3 -12.63 16.38 38.62
C LYS A 3 -11.86 17.16 37.54
N ASP A 4 -10.55 17.14 37.68
CA ASP A 4 -9.52 16.96 36.62
C ASP A 4 -9.85 17.58 35.25
N SER A 5 -9.66 18.90 35.11
CA SER A 5 -9.51 19.53 33.80
C SER A 5 -8.01 19.64 33.49
N GLU A 6 -7.51 18.78 32.61
CA GLU A 6 -6.14 18.84 32.13
C GLU A 6 -6.06 19.84 30.96
N ILE A 7 -5.27 20.90 31.13
CA ILE A 7 -5.09 21.94 30.11
C ILE A 7 -3.93 21.51 29.21
N PHE A 8 -4.24 21.12 27.98
CA PHE A 8 -3.24 20.87 26.95
C PHE A 8 -2.99 22.17 26.18
N VAL A 9 -1.79 22.72 26.35
CA VAL A 9 -1.32 23.85 25.54
C VAL A 9 -0.40 23.27 24.48
N THR A 10 -0.71 23.51 23.21
CA THR A 10 0.14 23.16 22.08
C THR A 10 0.33 24.37 21.17
N SER A 11 1.44 24.40 20.43
CA SER A 11 1.74 25.47 19.46
C SER A 11 1.53 25.00 18.03
N LEU A 12 1.30 25.92 17.08
CA LEU A 12 1.22 25.57 15.67
C LEU A 12 2.48 24.83 15.17
N HIS A 13 3.66 25.26 15.63
CA HIS A 13 4.92 24.58 15.34
C HIS A 13 4.96 23.13 15.83
N GLU A 14 4.35 22.84 16.97
CA GLU A 14 4.29 21.48 17.53
C GLU A 14 3.32 20.61 16.74
N ILE A 15 2.18 21.18 16.31
CA ILE A 15 1.23 20.51 15.43
C ILE A 15 1.91 20.17 14.09
N ASP A 16 2.57 21.13 13.46
CA ASP A 16 3.28 20.92 12.18
C ASP A 16 4.38 19.86 12.34
N ARG A 17 5.15 19.89 13.44
CA ARG A 17 6.17 18.87 13.73
C ARG A 17 5.56 17.47 13.89
N ILE A 18 4.44 17.35 14.60
CA ILE A 18 3.74 16.06 14.79
C ILE A 18 3.19 15.55 13.46
N ILE A 19 2.63 16.42 12.62
CA ILE A 19 2.15 16.07 11.28
C ILE A 19 3.33 15.58 10.44
N ASP A 20 4.44 16.30 10.44
CA ASP A 20 5.65 15.92 9.72
C ASP A 20 6.19 14.58 10.21
N GLU A 21 6.29 14.36 11.53
CA GLU A 21 6.73 13.09 12.13
C GLU A 21 5.80 11.93 11.75
N LYS A 22 4.48 12.14 11.75
CA LYS A 22 3.49 11.13 11.34
C LYS A 22 3.54 10.84 9.84
N ASN A 23 3.75 11.86 9.01
CA ASN A 23 3.92 11.70 7.57
C ASN A 23 5.28 11.08 7.23
N LYS A 24 6.28 11.28 8.08
CA LYS A 24 7.58 10.59 8.07
C LYS A 24 7.55 9.21 8.70
N ALA A 25 6.37 8.59 8.88
CA ALA A 25 6.27 7.18 9.28
C ALA A 25 7.15 6.33 8.34
N SER A 26 8.37 6.12 8.81
CA SER A 26 9.44 5.46 8.09
C SER A 26 9.15 3.97 8.18
N ASP A 27 9.70 3.18 7.26
CA ASP A 27 9.65 1.74 7.44
C ASP A 27 10.22 1.41 8.83
N PRO A 28 9.50 0.60 9.63
CA PRO A 28 9.94 0.25 10.98
C PRO A 28 11.34 -0.36 10.87
N ASP A 29 12.24 0.08 11.76
CA ASP A 29 13.60 -0.46 11.76
C ASP A 29 13.59 -1.94 12.18
N GLU A 30 14.68 -2.66 11.89
CA GLU A 30 14.76 -4.09 12.25
C GLU A 30 14.62 -4.34 13.76
N GLN A 31 15.01 -3.39 14.60
CA GLN A 31 14.92 -3.50 16.05
C GLN A 31 13.45 -3.37 16.51
N GLU A 32 12.70 -2.42 15.94
CA GLU A 32 11.28 -2.25 16.17
C GLU A 32 10.48 -3.50 15.74
N ILE A 33 10.88 -4.12 14.64
CA ILE A 33 10.30 -5.40 14.19
C ILE A 33 10.58 -6.51 15.21
N LEU A 34 11.82 -6.64 15.68
CA LEU A 34 12.21 -7.66 16.67
C LEU A 34 11.52 -7.49 18.02
N ASP A 35 11.34 -6.24 18.46
CA ASP A 35 10.69 -5.91 19.74
C ASP A 35 9.19 -6.25 19.72
N LYS A 36 8.56 -6.21 18.54
CA LYS A 36 7.14 -6.55 18.36
C LYS A 36 6.90 -8.03 18.04
N LEU A 37 7.90 -8.74 17.51
CA LEU A 37 7.75 -10.12 17.09
C LEU A 37 7.86 -11.11 18.26
N PRO A 38 6.93 -12.08 18.36
CA PRO A 38 7.10 -13.24 19.23
C PRO A 38 8.40 -13.99 18.93
N LEU A 39 9.03 -14.55 19.97
CA LEU A 39 10.31 -15.27 19.86
C LEU A 39 10.32 -16.35 18.76
N CYS A 40 9.20 -17.04 18.54
CA CYS A 40 9.07 -18.06 17.50
C CYS A 40 9.14 -17.53 16.07
N TYR A 41 8.96 -16.22 15.87
CA TYR A 41 8.97 -15.59 14.54
C TYR A 41 10.15 -14.66 14.31
N GLN A 42 11.06 -14.51 15.30
CA GLN A 42 12.24 -13.65 15.15
C GLN A 42 13.20 -14.13 14.05
N GLU A 43 13.22 -15.44 13.74
CA GLU A 43 13.96 -15.99 12.59
C GLU A 43 13.43 -15.47 11.26
N TYR A 44 12.13 -15.16 11.17
CA TYR A 44 11.45 -14.67 9.96
C TYR A 44 11.29 -13.14 9.95
N LYS A 45 12.13 -12.41 10.68
CA LYS A 45 12.05 -10.95 10.78
C LYS A 45 12.08 -10.24 9.42
N ASP A 46 12.77 -10.83 8.45
CA ASP A 46 12.88 -10.36 7.07
C ASP A 46 11.53 -10.32 6.35
N VAL A 47 10.63 -11.28 6.63
CA VAL A 47 9.27 -11.34 6.08
C VAL A 47 8.41 -10.15 6.53
N PHE A 48 8.75 -9.53 7.66
CA PHE A 48 8.05 -8.36 8.20
C PHE A 48 8.66 -7.03 7.74
N SER A 49 9.74 -7.06 6.93
CA SER A 49 10.34 -5.86 6.37
C SER A 49 9.43 -5.26 5.30
N LYS A 50 8.95 -4.03 5.53
CA LYS A 50 8.14 -3.30 4.55
C LYS A 50 8.90 -3.06 3.24
N LYS A 51 10.20 -2.78 3.33
CA LYS A 51 11.08 -2.60 2.17
C LYS A 51 11.20 -3.87 1.33
N GLU A 52 11.39 -5.03 1.96
CA GLU A 52 11.45 -6.30 1.22
C GLU A 52 10.08 -6.64 0.61
N SER A 53 8.98 -6.25 1.27
CA SER A 53 7.62 -6.45 0.75
C SER A 53 7.32 -5.68 -0.54
N ASP A 54 8.09 -4.62 -0.83
CA ASP A 54 7.96 -3.82 -2.05
C ASP A 54 8.69 -4.45 -3.26
N THR A 55 9.36 -5.59 -3.06
CA THR A 55 10.08 -6.31 -4.12
C THR A 55 9.29 -7.54 -4.57
N LEU A 56 9.13 -7.72 -5.88
CA LEU A 56 8.50 -8.92 -6.42
C LEU A 56 9.37 -10.16 -6.13
N PRO A 57 8.77 -11.29 -5.71
CA PRO A 57 9.48 -12.54 -5.57
C PRO A 57 10.02 -13.00 -6.93
N PRO A 58 11.09 -13.83 -6.95
CA PRO A 58 11.64 -14.33 -8.20
C PRO A 58 10.58 -15.13 -8.96
N PHE A 59 10.57 -14.96 -10.29
CA PHE A 59 9.69 -15.67 -11.19
C PHE A 59 9.86 -17.20 -11.05
N ARG A 60 8.75 -17.92 -10.92
CA ARG A 60 8.72 -19.38 -10.77
C ARG A 60 8.00 -20.01 -11.96
N GLN A 61 8.75 -20.67 -12.83
CA GLN A 61 8.19 -21.30 -14.02
C GLN A 61 7.11 -22.34 -13.64
N GLY A 62 5.93 -22.23 -14.25
CA GLY A 62 4.81 -23.16 -14.04
C GLY A 62 3.90 -22.83 -12.86
N PHE A 63 4.17 -21.75 -12.12
CA PHE A 63 3.33 -21.29 -11.00
C PHE A 63 2.57 -20.00 -11.31
N ASP A 64 2.62 -19.53 -12.55
CA ASP A 64 1.87 -18.35 -12.95
C ASP A 64 0.37 -18.61 -12.85
N TYR A 65 -0.33 -17.65 -12.25
CA TYR A 65 -1.77 -17.69 -12.15
C TYR A 65 -2.38 -17.44 -13.53
N LYS A 66 -3.21 -18.37 -13.99
CA LYS A 66 -3.96 -18.25 -15.25
C LYS A 66 -5.42 -17.98 -14.92
N VAL A 67 -5.97 -16.92 -15.52
CA VAL A 67 -7.40 -16.63 -15.49
C VAL A 67 -8.07 -17.41 -16.62
N GLU A 68 -8.99 -18.31 -16.28
CA GLU A 68 -9.78 -19.07 -17.26
C GLU A 68 -11.15 -18.43 -17.43
N LEU A 69 -11.53 -18.15 -18.68
CA LEU A 69 -12.82 -17.56 -19.00
C LEU A 69 -13.88 -18.66 -19.20
N GLU A 70 -15.12 -18.34 -18.84
CA GLU A 70 -16.26 -19.24 -19.03
C GLU A 70 -16.54 -19.51 -20.52
N GLU A 71 -17.10 -20.68 -20.82
CA GLU A 71 -17.40 -21.10 -22.19
C GLU A 71 -18.45 -20.16 -22.83
N GLY A 72 -18.08 -19.55 -23.96
CA GLY A 72 -18.92 -18.56 -24.66
C GLY A 72 -18.69 -17.10 -24.26
N ALA A 73 -17.84 -16.82 -23.26
CA ALA A 73 -17.41 -15.46 -22.95
C ALA A 73 -16.43 -14.95 -24.02
N ASP A 74 -16.89 -14.00 -24.84
CA ASP A 74 -16.01 -13.25 -25.75
C ASP A 74 -15.30 -12.16 -24.92
N PRO A 75 -13.95 -12.20 -24.82
CA PRO A 75 -13.18 -11.20 -24.06
C PRO A 75 -13.51 -9.76 -24.50
N ASN A 76 -13.90 -9.58 -25.77
CA ASN A 76 -14.19 -8.28 -26.37
C ASN A 76 -15.63 -7.82 -26.18
N LYS A 77 -16.55 -8.70 -25.74
CA LYS A 77 -17.97 -8.35 -25.55
C LYS A 77 -18.36 -8.16 -24.09
N GLY A 78 -17.63 -8.78 -23.15
CA GLY A 78 -17.93 -8.71 -21.71
C GLY A 78 -16.99 -7.82 -20.90
N ILE A 79 -15.75 -7.63 -21.36
CA ILE A 79 -14.70 -6.86 -20.66
C ILE A 79 -14.39 -5.61 -21.49
N GLY A 80 -15.42 -4.87 -21.88
CA GLY A 80 -15.24 -3.66 -22.67
C GLY A 80 -14.63 -2.53 -21.86
N HIS A 81 -13.98 -1.59 -22.56
CA HIS A 81 -13.44 -0.36 -21.98
C HIS A 81 -14.50 0.38 -21.15
N SER A 82 -14.34 0.32 -19.83
CA SER A 82 -15.19 1.05 -18.89
C SER A 82 -14.55 2.41 -18.59
N PRO A 83 -15.25 3.53 -18.82
CA PRO A 83 -14.68 4.84 -18.54
C PRO A 83 -14.39 5.00 -17.04
N LEU A 84 -13.34 5.74 -16.70
CA LEU A 84 -13.02 6.06 -15.32
C LEU A 84 -14.22 6.74 -14.66
N TYR A 85 -14.60 6.27 -13.46
CA TYR A 85 -15.65 6.92 -12.68
C TYR A 85 -15.24 8.36 -12.33
N LYS A 86 -16.25 9.21 -12.10
CA LYS A 86 -16.00 10.57 -11.61
C LYS A 86 -15.51 10.49 -10.17
N GLN A 87 -14.24 10.79 -9.98
CA GLN A 87 -13.60 10.86 -8.66
C GLN A 87 -13.49 12.32 -8.21
N ASN A 88 -13.56 12.54 -6.90
CA ASN A 88 -13.28 13.84 -6.30
C ASN A 88 -11.75 14.08 -6.24
N THR A 89 -11.32 15.28 -5.83
CA THR A 89 -9.89 15.65 -5.79
C THR A 89 -9.06 14.73 -4.89
N GLU A 90 -9.56 14.42 -3.69
CA GLU A 90 -8.87 13.57 -2.70
C GLU A 90 -8.72 12.13 -3.22
N GLU A 91 -9.76 11.60 -3.86
CA GLU A 91 -9.74 10.29 -4.50
C GLU A 91 -8.74 10.23 -5.67
N LEU A 92 -8.66 11.31 -6.47
CA LEU A 92 -7.69 11.40 -7.58
C LEU A 92 -6.26 11.49 -7.08
N GLU A 93 -6.00 12.23 -6.01
CA GLU A 93 -4.68 12.31 -5.36
C GLU A 93 -4.26 10.95 -4.81
N ALA A 94 -5.16 10.25 -4.11
CA ALA A 94 -4.92 8.90 -3.60
C ALA A 94 -4.66 7.89 -4.74
N ALA A 95 -5.48 7.93 -5.80
CA ALA A 95 -5.29 7.06 -6.96
C ALA A 95 -3.95 7.31 -7.65
N LYS A 96 -3.57 8.58 -7.84
CA LYS A 96 -2.27 8.95 -8.42
C LYS A 96 -1.11 8.47 -7.57
N GLN A 97 -1.19 8.61 -6.24
CA GLN A 97 -0.16 8.12 -5.33
C GLN A 97 -0.01 6.61 -5.43
N TYR A 98 -1.12 5.87 -5.37
CA TYR A 98 -1.13 4.41 -5.51
C TYR A 98 -0.52 3.96 -6.84
N LEU A 99 -0.92 4.58 -7.96
CA LEU A 99 -0.38 4.25 -9.27
C LEU A 99 1.13 4.49 -9.34
N THR A 100 1.59 5.65 -8.85
CA THR A 100 3.02 6.01 -8.85
C THR A 100 3.83 5.00 -8.05
N ASP A 101 3.37 4.64 -6.84
CA ASP A 101 4.07 3.71 -5.98
C ASP A 101 4.14 2.31 -6.57
N ASN A 102 3.02 1.78 -7.09
CA ASN A 102 2.98 0.41 -7.63
C ASN A 102 3.67 0.29 -9.00
N LEU A 103 3.71 1.37 -9.80
CA LEU A 103 4.52 1.42 -11.01
C LEU A 103 6.01 1.41 -10.67
N ASN A 104 6.44 2.17 -9.65
CA ASN A 104 7.84 2.17 -9.20
C ASN A 104 8.27 0.81 -8.64
N LYS A 105 7.38 0.10 -7.92
CA LYS A 105 7.60 -1.27 -7.43
C LYS A 105 7.59 -2.33 -8.54
N GLY A 106 7.03 -2.00 -9.71
CA GLY A 106 6.84 -2.93 -10.82
C GLY A 106 5.70 -3.93 -10.61
N PHE A 107 4.81 -3.70 -9.64
CA PHE A 107 3.65 -4.56 -9.38
C PHE A 107 2.58 -4.43 -10.47
N ILE A 108 2.52 -3.27 -11.11
CA ILE A 108 1.67 -3.00 -12.27
C ILE A 108 2.53 -2.43 -13.39
N VAL A 109 2.10 -2.63 -14.64
CA VAL A 109 2.76 -2.11 -15.83
C VAL A 109 1.73 -1.51 -16.79
N PRO A 110 2.10 -0.50 -17.60
CA PRO A 110 1.25 -0.01 -18.68
C PRO A 110 0.90 -1.14 -19.64
N SER A 111 -0.38 -1.29 -19.95
CA SER A 111 -0.90 -2.29 -20.88
C SER A 111 -1.63 -1.60 -22.03
N SER A 112 -1.56 -2.22 -23.22
CA SER A 112 -2.35 -1.82 -24.39
C SER A 112 -3.40 -2.90 -24.73
N ALA A 113 -3.84 -3.65 -23.73
CA ALA A 113 -4.91 -4.61 -23.88
C ALA A 113 -6.20 -3.92 -24.38
N PRO A 114 -7.02 -4.60 -25.19
CA PRO A 114 -8.26 -4.05 -25.76
C PRO A 114 -9.43 -4.01 -24.76
N PHE A 115 -9.18 -4.34 -23.50
CA PHE A 115 -10.16 -4.46 -22.41
C PHE A 115 -9.80 -3.54 -21.25
#